data_AF-A0A9D6P4F0-F1
#
_entry.id   AF-A0A9D6P4F0-F1
#
_cell.length_a   1.000
_cell.length_b   1.000
_cell.length_c   1.000
_cell.angle_alpha   90.00
_cell.angle_beta   90.00
_cell.angle_gamma   90.00
#
_symmetry.space_group_name_H-M   'P 1'
#
loop_
_entity.id
_entity.type
_entity.pdbx_description
1 polymer ?
#
loop_
_entity_poly.entity_id
_entity_poly.type
_entity_poly.pdbx_seq_one_letter_code
_entity_poly.pdbx_strand_id
1 'polypeptide(L)'
;GGKFNLVGESSMLFGILAFLIFAGISITSIPPVEEKMHPSEWKTVQRFGYLAYVFVLAHVAIMGYGGWFRPDSWRYGLASISLISALFIIFVLLMRIIVMVFAKK
;
A
#
# COMPACT_ATOMS: atom_id res chain seq x y z
N GLY A 1 -20.80 -25.72 -3.83
CA GLY A 1 -19.86 -25.26 -4.87
C GLY A 1 -19.27 -23.96 -4.42
N GLY A 2 -17.94 -23.90 -4.27
CA GLY A 2 -17.24 -22.70 -3.82
C GLY A 2 -17.49 -21.55 -4.79
N LYS A 3 -18.25 -20.54 -4.35
CA LYS A 3 -18.35 -19.28 -5.08
C LYS A 3 -16.93 -18.71 -5.11
N PHE A 4 -16.33 -18.63 -6.30
CA PHE A 4 -15.12 -17.84 -6.53
C PHE A 4 -15.31 -16.48 -5.86
N ASN A 5 -14.64 -16.27 -4.72
CA ASN A 5 -14.65 -14.98 -4.05
C ASN A 5 -13.60 -14.15 -4.76
N LEU A 6 -13.92 -13.70 -5.98
CA LEU A 6 -13.04 -12.89 -6.83
C LEU A 6 -12.47 -11.68 -6.07
N VAL A 7 -13.23 -11.19 -5.09
CA VAL A 7 -12.83 -10.14 -4.14
C VAL A 7 -11.69 -10.59 -3.23
N GLY A 8 -11.76 -11.80 -2.67
CA GLY A 8 -10.69 -12.37 -1.85
C GLY A 8 -9.44 -12.71 -2.66
N GLU A 9 -9.60 -13.29 -3.85
CA GLU A 9 -8.49 -13.64 -4.73
C GLU A 9 -7.75 -12.38 -5.23
N SER A 10 -8.49 -11.37 -5.69
CA SER A 10 -7.90 -10.09 -6.09
C SER A 10 -7.22 -9.37 -4.93
N SER A 11 -7.85 -9.33 -3.74
CA SER A 11 -7.21 -8.77 -2.55
C SER A 11 -5.90 -9.48 -2.24
N MET A 12 -5.87 -10.81 -2.21
CA MET A 12 -4.64 -11.58 -1.98
C MET A 12 -3.56 -11.28 -3.02
N LEU A 13 -3.90 -11.20 -4.31
CA LEU A 13 -2.96 -10.86 -5.38
C LEU A 13 -2.32 -9.48 -5.15
N PHE A 14 -3.11 -8.46 -4.84
CA PHE A 14 -2.57 -7.12 -4.54
C PHE A 14 -1.71 -7.10 -3.28
N GLY A 15 -2.06 -7.90 -2.27
CA GLY A 15 -1.25 -8.07 -1.06
C GLY A 15 0.11 -8.71 -1.35
N ILE A 16 0.14 -9.77 -2.15
CA ILE A 16 1.38 -10.47 -2.54
C ILE A 16 2.26 -9.56 -3.40
N LEU A 17 1.68 -8.85 -4.38
CA LEU A 17 2.43 -7.91 -5.22
C LEU A 17 3.06 -6.80 -4.39
N ALA A 18 2.30 -6.20 -3.46
CA ALA A 18 2.83 -5.20 -2.54
C ALA A 18 3.97 -5.77 -1.68
N PHE A 19 3.79 -6.98 -1.15
CA PHE A 19 4.78 -7.66 -0.32
C PHE A 19 6.08 -7.93 -1.08
N LEU A 20 6.01 -8.40 -2.33
CA LEU A 20 7.20 -8.65 -3.15
C LEU A 20 7.99 -7.38 -3.42
N ILE A 21 7.30 -6.26 -3.71
CA ILE A 21 7.96 -4.98 -3.93
C ILE A 21 8.60 -4.48 -2.63
N PHE A 22 7.89 -4.57 -1.50
CA PHE A 22 8.47 -4.20 -0.20
C PHE A 22 9.66 -5.07 0.18
N ALA A 23 9.59 -6.39 -0.05
CA ALA A 23 10.71 -7.29 0.20
C ALA A 23 11.93 -6.91 -0.64
N GLY A 24 11.74 -6.62 -1.93
CA GLY A 24 12.81 -6.14 -2.81
C GLY A 24 13.45 -4.85 -2.29
N ILE A 25 12.63 -3.87 -1.89
CA ILE A 25 13.12 -2.59 -1.35
C ILE A 25 13.84 -2.80 -0.01
N SER A 26 13.29 -3.62 0.88
CA SER A 26 13.89 -3.94 2.17
C SER A 26 15.28 -4.56 2.01
N ILE A 27 15.48 -5.43 1.02
CA ILE A 27 16.80 -5.99 0.69
C ILE A 27 17.75 -4.88 0.21
N THR A 28 17.28 -3.97 -0.65
CA THR A 28 18.11 -2.85 -1.13
C THR A 28 18.42 -1.79 -0.06
N SER A 29 17.67 -1.77 1.04
CA SER A 29 17.94 -0.91 2.20
C SER A 29 18.98 -1.49 3.16
N ILE A 30 19.51 -2.70 2.89
CA ILE A 30 20.57 -3.30 3.71
C ILE A 30 21.92 -2.66 3.31
N PRO A 31 22.70 -2.09 4.25
CA PRO A 31 23.92 -1.32 3.95
C PRO A 31 24.91 -2.00 2.97
N PRO A 32 25.26 -3.29 3.11
CA PRO A 32 26.15 -3.96 2.15
C PRO A 32 25.59 -4.12 0.72
N VAL A 33 24.27 -3.97 0.52
CA VAL A 33 23.63 -3.96 -0.81
C VAL A 33 23.59 -2.53 -1.36
N GLU A 34 23.31 -1.55 -0.51
CA GLU A 34 23.30 -0.12 -0.86
C GLU A 34 24.69 0.36 -1.33
N GLU A 35 25.76 0.00 -0.61
CA GLU A 35 27.14 0.39 -0.96
C GLU A 35 27.61 -0.18 -2.31
N LYS A 36 26.97 -1.25 -2.79
CA LYS A 36 27.26 -1.86 -4.10
C LYS A 36 26.40 -1.30 -5.23
N MET A 37 25.39 -0.48 -4.93
CA MET A 37 24.50 0.13 -5.92
C MET A 37 24.86 1.59 -6.16
N HIS A 38 24.73 2.01 -7.42
CA HIS A 38 24.87 3.41 -7.76
C HIS A 38 23.69 4.20 -7.15
N PRO A 39 23.92 5.39 -6.56
CA PRO A 39 22.88 6.14 -5.83
C PRO A 39 21.69 6.58 -6.71
N SER A 40 21.84 6.59 -8.04
CA SER A 40 20.75 6.79 -8.99
C SER A 40 19.79 5.60 -9.05
N GLU A 41 20.33 4.38 -9.10
CA GLU A 41 19.57 3.14 -9.19
C GLU A 41 18.84 2.85 -7.89
N TRP A 42 19.51 3.07 -6.75
CA TRP A 42 18.91 2.95 -5.42
C TRP A 42 17.70 3.89 -5.26
N LYS A 43 17.81 5.16 -5.68
CA LYS A 43 16.67 6.10 -5.65
C LYS A 43 15.51 5.63 -6.52
N THR A 44 15.79 5.02 -7.67
CA THR A 44 14.75 4.48 -8.55
C THR A 44 14.04 3.30 -7.88
N VAL A 45 14.76 2.37 -7.26
CA VAL A 45 14.16 1.25 -6.52
C VAL A 45 13.33 1.74 -5.33
N GLN A 46 13.82 2.71 -4.56
CA GLN A 46 13.03 3.32 -3.47
C GLN A 46 11.75 4.01 -3.98
N ARG A 47 11.78 4.60 -5.19
CA ARG A 47 10.58 5.17 -5.83
C ARG A 47 9.54 4.11 -6.21
N PHE A 48 9.96 2.89 -6.55
CA PHE A 48 9.01 1.78 -6.75
C PHE A 48 8.22 1.45 -5.46
N GLY A 49 8.71 1.84 -4.28
CA GLY A 49 7.96 1.73 -3.03
C GLY A 49 6.65 2.49 -3.03
N TYR A 50 6.53 3.58 -3.79
CA TYR A 50 5.26 4.30 -3.94
C TYR A 50 4.21 3.44 -4.64
N LEU A 51 4.63 2.61 -5.60
CA LEU A 51 3.73 1.68 -6.28
C LEU A 51 3.25 0.58 -5.32
N ALA A 52 4.12 0.10 -4.42
CA ALA A 52 3.74 -0.84 -3.37
C ALA A 52 2.64 -0.27 -2.46
N TYR A 53 2.73 1.00 -2.07
CA TYR A 53 1.67 1.67 -1.29
C TYR A 53 0.32 1.72 -2.01
N VAL A 54 0.31 1.90 -3.33
CA VAL A 54 -0.92 1.85 -4.14
C VAL A 54 -1.52 0.44 -4.11
N PHE A 55 -0.71 -0.60 -4.21
CA PHE A 55 -1.18 -1.98 -4.11
C PHE A 55 -1.71 -2.33 -2.70
N VAL A 56 -1.07 -1.83 -1.63
CA VAL A 56 -1.61 -1.98 -0.27
C VAL A 56 -2.96 -1.27 -0.13
N LEU A 57 -3.08 -0.06 -0.68
CA LEU A 57 -4.35 0.66 -0.66
C LEU A 57 -5.44 -0.14 -1.38
N ALA A 58 -5.15 -0.69 -2.57
CA ALA A 58 -6.07 -1.55 -3.31
C ALA A 58 -6.43 -2.82 -2.53
N HIS A 59 -5.45 -3.48 -1.91
CA HIS A 59 -5.65 -4.67 -1.07
C HIS A 59 -6.64 -4.39 0.07
N VAL A 60 -6.41 -3.31 0.83
CA VAL A 60 -7.26 -2.91 1.97
C VAL A 60 -8.63 -2.39 1.50
N ALA A 61 -8.69 -1.67 0.39
CA ALA A 61 -9.93 -1.18 -0.18
C ALA A 61 -10.83 -2.34 -0.62
N ILE A 62 -10.30 -3.32 -1.36
CA ILE A 62 -11.08 -4.48 -1.82
C ILE A 62 -11.60 -5.30 -0.63
N MET A 63 -10.80 -5.46 0.42
CA MET A 63 -11.24 -6.15 1.65
C MET A 63 -12.29 -5.35 2.43
N GLY A 64 -12.11 -4.03 2.54
CA GLY A 64 -12.89 -3.16 3.40
C GLY A 64 -14.16 -2.57 2.79
N TYR A 65 -14.23 -2.46 1.45
CA TYR A 65 -15.27 -1.72 0.73
C TYR A 65 -16.69 -2.12 1.13
N GLY A 66 -16.94 -3.42 1.32
CA GLY A 66 -18.25 -3.94 1.72
C GLY A 66 -18.66 -3.61 3.17
N GLY A 67 -17.70 -3.34 4.06
CA GLY A 67 -17.93 -3.00 5.48
C GLY A 67 -17.89 -1.51 5.79
N TRP A 68 -17.34 -0.68 4.89
CA TRP A 68 -17.22 0.76 5.11
C TRP A 68 -18.57 1.48 5.15
N PHE A 69 -19.48 1.08 4.27
CA PHE A 69 -20.80 1.73 4.12
C PHE A 69 -21.90 1.08 4.95
N ARG A 70 -21.58 0.03 5.74
CA ARG A 70 -22.55 -0.66 6.58
C ARG A 70 -22.36 -0.21 8.03
N PRO A 71 -23.29 0.58 8.60
CA PRO A 71 -23.20 1.02 9.99
C PRO A 71 -23.30 -0.15 10.98
N ASP A 72 -23.95 -1.27 10.60
CA ASP A 72 -23.96 -2.51 11.38
C ASP A 72 -22.59 -3.16 11.60
N SER A 73 -21.60 -2.90 10.73
CA SER A 73 -20.24 -3.42 10.91
C SER A 73 -19.38 -2.60 11.89
N TRP A 74 -19.89 -1.48 12.41
CA TRP A 74 -19.16 -0.61 13.32
C TRP A 74 -19.30 -1.14 14.74
N ARG A 75 -18.42 -2.07 15.10
CA ARG A 75 -18.37 -2.63 16.45
C ARG A 75 -17.98 -1.50 17.41
N TYR A 76 -18.85 -1.21 18.38
CA TYR A 76 -18.69 -0.12 19.37
C TYR A 76 -18.67 1.31 18.80
N GLY A 77 -19.26 1.54 17.62
CA GLY A 77 -19.29 2.88 16.99
C GLY A 77 -17.95 3.33 16.40
N LEU A 78 -16.95 2.46 16.41
CA LEU A 78 -15.67 2.70 15.76
C LEU A 78 -15.73 2.22 14.31
N ALA A 79 -15.26 3.09 13.39
CA ALA A 79 -15.07 2.70 12.00
C ALA A 79 -14.15 1.48 11.91
N SER A 80 -14.38 0.62 10.91
CA SER A 80 -13.55 -0.58 10.72
C SER A 80 -12.07 -0.21 10.59
N ILE A 81 -11.19 -1.00 11.21
CA ILE A 81 -9.74 -0.80 11.19
C ILE A 81 -9.22 -0.65 9.75
N SER A 82 -9.79 -1.40 8.80
CA SER A 82 -9.47 -1.29 7.38
C SER A 82 -9.75 0.11 6.78
N LEU A 83 -10.80 0.81 7.24
CA LEU A 83 -11.09 2.19 6.81
C LEU A 83 -10.04 3.15 7.36
N ILE A 84 -9.70 3.02 8.65
CA ILE A 84 -8.70 3.87 9.31
C ILE A 84 -7.34 3.70 8.63
N SER A 85 -6.93 2.45 8.37
CA SER A 85 -5.70 2.13 7.65
C SER A 85 -5.70 2.70 6.22
N ALA A 86 -6.81 2.57 5.49
CA ALA A 86 -6.92 3.14 4.14
C ALA A 86 -6.81 4.67 4.14
N LEU A 87 -7.48 5.35 5.10
CA LEU A 87 -7.38 6.80 5.25
C LEU A 87 -5.95 7.24 5.57
N PHE A 88 -5.26 6.51 6.44
CA PHE A 88 -3.86 6.79 6.76
C PHE A 88 -2.95 6.64 5.54
N ILE A 89 -3.13 5.58 4.74
CA ILE A 89 -2.37 5.38 3.50
C ILE A 89 -2.66 6.50 2.49
N ILE A 90 -3.92 6.88 2.32
CA ILE A 90 -4.32 8.00 1.45
C ILE A 90 -3.66 9.30 1.93
N PHE A 91 -3.67 9.58 3.23
CA PHE A 91 -3.04 10.76 3.80
C PHE A 91 -1.54 10.81 3.50
N VAL A 92 -0.83 9.69 3.67
CA VAL A 92 0.61 9.58 3.35
C VAL A 92 0.86 9.81 1.85
N LEU A 93 0.04 9.21 0.97
CA LEU A 93 0.16 9.39 -0.48
C LEU A 93 -0.14 10.84 -0.90
N LEU A 94 -1.15 11.49 -0.31
CA LEU A 94 -1.48 12.88 -0.58
C LEU A 94 -0.36 13.83 -0.15
N MET A 95 0.19 13.65 1.06
CA MET A 95 1.36 14.41 1.51
C MET A 95 2.53 14.25 0.55
N ARG A 96 2.74 13.03 0.03
CA ARG A 96 3.80 12.79 -0.95
C ARG A 96 3.56 13.50 -2.28
N ILE A 97 2.32 13.49 -2.79
CA ILE A 97 1.95 14.21 -4.01
C ILE A 97 2.16 15.72 -3.81
N ILE A 98 1.75 16.28 -2.68
CA ILE A 98 1.98 17.68 -2.33
C ILE A 98 3.48 18.00 -2.38
N VAL A 99 4.32 17.21 -1.71
CA VAL A 99 5.78 17.40 -1.75
C VAL A 99 6.32 17.30 -3.17
N MET A 100 5.88 16.35 -3.99
CA MET A 100 6.34 16.25 -5.38
C MET A 100 5.92 17.46 -6.23
N VAL A 101 4.73 18.01 -6.00
CA VAL A 101 4.25 19.20 -6.71
C VAL A 101 5.01 20.46 -6.27
N PHE A 102 5.22 20.64 -4.97
CA PHE A 102 5.91 21.80 -4.41
C PHE A 102 7.43 21.76 -4.60
N ALA A 103 8.06 20.58 -4.53
CA ALA A 103 9.52 20.43 -4.71
C ALA A 103 9.97 20.52 -6.18
N LYS A 104 9.03 20.51 -7.13
CA LYS A 104 9.30 20.72 -8.56
C LYS A 104 9.22 22.20 -8.97
N LYS A 105 8.90 23.08 -8.02
CA LYS A 105 8.87 24.54 -8.19
C LYS A 105 10.12 25.16 -7.56
#